data_AF-A0AAE1HC24-F1
#
_entry.id   AF-A0AAE1HC24-F1
#
_cell.length_a   1.000
_cell.length_b   1.000
_cell.length_c   1.000
_cell.angle_alpha   90.00
_cell.angle_beta   90.00
_cell.angle_gamma   90.00
#
_symmetry.space_group_name_H-M   'P 1'
#
loop_
_entity.id
_entity.type
_entity.pdbx_description
1 polymer ?
#
loop_
_entity_poly.entity_id
_entity_poly.type
_entity_poly.pdbx_seq_one_letter_code
_entity_poly.pdbx_strand_id
1 'polypeptide(L)'
;MSTKCSVPNCHNTTKTGHLLMEFPKDSRMKEFWMEAMKRVNRSPLRKGRICEVHFTRGDWFVCGSKRLLKSTAIPSIFATTTSRKKVLQKKTKCRLADELMLLNSSEVLKGGTKVNVSEQTMVQVERNLVAEHNQLATNKDNLEAELELLNGILSLRELELFEMKYGLDCFEEE
;
A
#
# COMPACT_ATOMS: atom_id res chain seq x y z
N MET A 1 -4.36 11.38 -30.42
CA MET A 1 -4.12 10.92 -29.02
C MET A 1 -5.39 10.30 -28.48
N SER A 2 -5.33 9.34 -27.55
CA SER A 2 -6.55 8.87 -26.87
C SER A 2 -7.08 9.97 -25.95
N THR A 3 -8.35 10.32 -26.09
CA THR A 3 -9.04 11.30 -25.23
C THR A 3 -9.72 10.66 -24.02
N LYS A 4 -9.74 9.32 -23.93
CA LYS A 4 -10.34 8.55 -22.83
C LYS A 4 -9.31 7.76 -22.03
N CYS A 5 -9.61 7.56 -20.76
CA CYS A 5 -8.87 6.66 -19.88
C CYS A 5 -8.95 5.21 -20.41
N SER A 6 -7.86 4.46 -20.23
CA SER A 6 -7.74 3.06 -20.63
C SER A 6 -8.02 2.07 -19.50
N VAL A 7 -8.17 2.54 -18.27
CA VAL A 7 -8.42 1.71 -17.09
C VAL A 7 -9.85 1.12 -17.17
N PRO A 8 -10.04 -0.20 -16.92
CA PRO A 8 -11.36 -0.80 -16.90
C PRO A 8 -12.33 -0.05 -15.97
N ASN A 9 -13.58 0.09 -16.39
CA ASN A 9 -14.65 0.80 -15.65
C ASN A 9 -14.41 2.30 -15.42
N CYS A 10 -13.34 2.89 -15.95
CA CYS A 10 -13.09 4.33 -15.89
C CYS A 10 -13.61 5.04 -17.15
N HIS A 11 -14.51 6.00 -16.95
CA HIS A 11 -15.16 6.77 -18.03
C HIS A 11 -14.55 8.17 -18.21
N ASN A 12 -13.48 8.49 -17.48
CA ASN A 12 -12.84 9.79 -17.47
C ASN A 12 -12.19 10.11 -18.81
N THR A 13 -12.33 11.35 -19.24
CA THR A 13 -11.79 11.87 -20.51
C THR A 13 -11.16 13.25 -20.33
N THR A 14 -10.41 13.71 -21.34
CA THR A 14 -9.97 15.11 -21.38
C THR A 14 -11.15 16.08 -21.48
N LYS A 15 -12.28 15.66 -22.05
CA LYS A 15 -13.51 16.48 -22.15
C LYS A 15 -14.20 16.69 -20.80
N THR A 16 -14.03 15.75 -19.86
CA THR A 16 -14.54 15.85 -18.48
C THR A 16 -13.53 16.52 -17.54
N GLY A 17 -12.55 17.25 -18.08
CA GLY A 17 -11.58 18.04 -17.30
C GLY A 17 -10.46 17.24 -16.62
N HIS A 18 -10.34 15.93 -16.86
CA HIS A 18 -9.29 15.13 -16.23
C HIS A 18 -7.98 15.16 -17.02
N LEU A 19 -6.86 15.25 -16.30
CA LEU A 19 -5.52 15.06 -16.87
C LEU A 19 -5.33 13.59 -17.24
N LEU A 20 -4.91 13.33 -18.48
CA LEU A 20 -4.66 11.99 -19.02
C LEU A 20 -3.17 11.81 -19.35
N MET A 21 -2.49 11.00 -18.54
CA MET A 21 -1.07 10.68 -18.68
C MET A 21 -0.84 9.59 -19.72
N GLU A 22 0.24 9.72 -20.49
CA GLU A 22 0.71 8.69 -21.42
C GLU A 22 1.51 7.62 -20.68
N PHE A 23 1.67 6.45 -21.30
CA PHE A 23 2.56 5.42 -20.75
C PHE A 23 4.01 5.91 -20.69
N PRO A 24 4.79 5.50 -19.68
CA PRO A 24 6.22 5.76 -19.61
C PRO A 24 6.96 5.30 -20.87
N LYS A 25 8.07 5.99 -21.18
CA LYS A 25 9.01 5.59 -22.23
C LYS A 25 9.79 4.31 -21.87
N ASP A 26 10.05 4.07 -20.57
CA ASP A 26 10.68 2.83 -20.09
C ASP A 26 9.68 1.67 -20.21
N SER A 27 10.07 0.63 -20.96
CA SER A 27 9.32 -0.61 -21.15
C SER A 27 8.96 -1.31 -19.84
N ARG A 28 9.81 -1.26 -18.81
CA ARG A 28 9.58 -1.89 -17.50
C ARG A 28 8.46 -1.17 -16.73
N MET A 29 8.52 0.16 -16.65
CA MET A 29 7.46 0.95 -16.02
C MET A 29 6.12 0.79 -16.76
N LYS A 30 6.17 0.67 -18.09
CA LYS A 30 4.99 0.35 -18.91
C LYS A 30 4.42 -1.04 -18.61
N GLU A 31 5.26 -2.04 -18.34
CA GLU A 31 4.82 -3.37 -17.91
C GLU A 31 4.15 -3.32 -16.52
N PHE A 32 4.74 -2.64 -15.54
CA PHE A 32 4.12 -2.43 -14.22
C PHE A 32 2.76 -1.72 -14.33
N TRP A 33 2.61 -0.73 -15.20
CA TRP A 33 1.31 -0.07 -15.44
C TRP A 33 0.28 -1.03 -16.05
N MET A 34 0.67 -1.92 -16.95
CA MET A 34 -0.23 -2.92 -17.54
C MET A 34 -0.65 -3.98 -16.51
N GLU A 35 0.28 -4.42 -15.67
CA GLU A 35 0.03 -5.40 -14.60
C GLU A 35 -0.89 -4.83 -13.50
N ALA A 36 -0.64 -3.59 -13.07
CA ALA A 36 -1.46 -2.90 -12.06
C ALA A 36 -2.94 -2.76 -12.51
N MET A 37 -3.18 -2.56 -13.81
CA MET A 37 -4.53 -2.52 -14.39
C MET A 37 -5.22 -3.90 -14.45
N LYS A 38 -4.53 -5.00 -14.09
CA LYS A 38 -5.01 -6.40 -14.11
C LYS A 38 -5.68 -6.82 -15.41
N ARG A 39 -5.21 -6.29 -16.55
CA ARG A 39 -5.81 -6.55 -17.86
C ARG A 39 -5.27 -7.86 -18.44
N VAL A 40 -5.98 -8.96 -18.19
CA VAL A 40 -5.70 -10.32 -18.71
C VAL A 40 -5.35 -10.31 -20.20
N ASN A 41 -6.09 -9.54 -21.02
CA ASN A 41 -5.73 -9.34 -22.42
C ASN A 41 -4.67 -8.24 -22.54
N ARG A 42 -3.39 -8.65 -22.65
CA ARG A 42 -2.20 -7.84 -22.98
C ARG A 42 -2.23 -7.19 -24.38
N SER A 43 -3.41 -6.74 -24.82
CA SER A 43 -3.58 -6.00 -26.07
C SER A 43 -2.72 -4.73 -26.03
N PRO A 44 -1.89 -4.47 -27.05
CA PRO A 44 -0.88 -3.45 -26.98
C PRO A 44 -1.54 -2.06 -26.97
N LEU A 45 -1.59 -1.46 -25.78
CA LEU A 45 -2.03 -0.08 -25.53
C LEU A 45 -1.01 0.93 -26.09
N ARG A 46 -0.66 0.81 -27.38
CA ARG A 46 0.38 1.60 -28.06
C ARG A 46 0.18 3.12 -27.93
N LYS A 47 -1.07 3.56 -27.69
CA LYS A 47 -1.47 4.97 -27.50
C LYS A 47 -2.53 5.13 -26.39
N GLY A 48 -2.56 4.21 -25.42
CA GLY A 48 -3.46 4.31 -24.27
C GLY A 48 -3.04 5.46 -23.33
N ARG A 49 -3.98 5.94 -22.51
CA ARG A 49 -3.70 6.94 -21.48
C ARG A 49 -4.43 6.59 -20.18
N ILE A 50 -3.88 6.98 -19.03
CA ILE A 50 -4.46 6.77 -17.70
C ILE A 50 -4.74 8.15 -17.09
N CYS A 51 -5.94 8.35 -16.54
CA CYS A 51 -6.27 9.64 -15.92
C CYS A 51 -5.73 9.77 -14.49
N GLU A 52 -5.54 11.00 -14.04
CA GLU A 52 -4.83 11.35 -12.80
C GLU A 52 -5.36 10.67 -11.52
N VAL A 53 -6.66 10.35 -11.46
CA VAL A 53 -7.31 9.75 -10.28
C VAL A 53 -6.81 8.34 -9.96
N HIS A 54 -6.03 7.72 -10.84
CA HIS A 54 -5.42 6.41 -10.63
C HIS A 54 -4.05 6.48 -9.91
N PHE A 55 -3.51 7.69 -9.73
CA PHE A 55 -2.23 7.94 -9.08
C PHE A 55 -2.45 8.61 -7.72
N THR A 56 -1.61 8.30 -6.73
CA THR A 56 -1.65 8.95 -5.42
C THR A 56 -1.17 10.39 -5.52
N ARG A 57 -1.40 11.22 -4.48
CA ARG A 57 -0.87 12.59 -4.46
C ARG A 57 0.67 12.64 -4.45
N GLY A 58 1.33 11.66 -3.83
CA GLY A 58 2.79 11.57 -3.74
C GLY A 58 3.50 11.15 -5.03
N ASP A 59 2.75 10.64 -6.02
CA ASP A 59 3.25 10.33 -7.37
C ASP A 59 3.46 11.57 -8.24
N TRP A 60 2.97 12.74 -7.80
CA TRP A 60 3.07 13.99 -8.53
C TRP A 60 4.12 14.92 -7.94
N PHE A 61 4.69 15.75 -8.80
CA PHE A 61 5.50 16.90 -8.43
C PHE A 61 5.12 18.09 -9.30
N VAL A 62 5.52 19.30 -8.88
CA VAL A 62 5.29 20.54 -9.62
C VAL A 62 6.65 21.07 -10.07
N CYS A 63 6.77 21.39 -11.35
CA CYS A 63 7.95 22.02 -11.93
C CYS A 63 7.50 23.30 -12.63
N GLY A 64 7.83 24.46 -12.04
CA GLY A 64 7.25 25.75 -12.40
C GLY A 64 5.72 25.72 -12.32
N SER A 65 5.05 26.02 -13.43
CA SER A 65 3.58 25.99 -13.55
C SER A 65 3.00 24.62 -13.97
N LYS A 66 3.84 23.58 -14.16
CA LYS A 66 3.42 22.29 -14.71
C LYS A 66 3.41 21.20 -13.64
N ARG A 67 2.25 20.53 -13.48
CA ARG A 67 2.13 19.31 -12.66
C ARG A 67 2.57 18.10 -13.48
N LEU A 68 3.58 17.39 -12.99
CA LEU A 68 4.22 16.25 -13.64
C LEU A 68 4.13 15.00 -12.77
N LEU A 69 4.11 13.84 -13.41
CA LEU A 69 4.09 12.54 -12.76
C LEU A 69 5.53 12.01 -12.64
N LYS A 70 5.91 11.48 -11.47
CA LYS A 70 7.23 10.88 -11.24
C LYS A 70 7.50 9.73 -12.23
N SER A 71 8.76 9.53 -12.60
CA SER A 71 9.20 8.43 -13.47
C SER A 71 8.93 7.05 -12.87
N THR A 72 8.95 6.96 -11.54
CA THR A 72 8.68 5.77 -10.73
C THR A 72 7.21 5.57 -10.38
N ALA A 73 6.32 6.50 -10.73
CA ALA A 73 4.90 6.41 -10.41
C ALA A 73 4.25 5.20 -11.09
N ILE A 74 3.42 4.47 -10.35
CA ILE A 74 2.63 3.33 -10.82
C ILE A 74 1.17 3.61 -10.45
N PRO A 75 0.20 3.45 -11.38
CA PRO A 75 -1.20 3.63 -11.04
C PRO A 75 -1.59 2.56 -10.02
N SER A 76 -2.09 2.99 -8.87
CA SER A 76 -2.40 2.14 -7.70
C SER A 76 -3.85 2.24 -7.26
N ILE A 77 -4.54 3.34 -7.61
CA ILE A 77 -5.92 3.59 -7.22
C ILE A 77 -6.85 3.01 -8.29
N PHE A 78 -7.42 1.84 -8.00
CA PHE A 78 -8.44 1.20 -8.84
C PHE A 78 -9.71 0.96 -8.03
N ALA A 79 -10.86 1.28 -8.62
CA ALA A 79 -12.15 0.86 -8.09
C ALA A 79 -12.23 -0.67 -8.16
N THR A 80 -11.98 -1.35 -7.04
CA THR A 80 -12.03 -2.81 -7.00
C THR A 80 -13.46 -3.26 -7.23
N THR A 81 -13.72 -3.83 -8.40
CA THR A 81 -14.85 -4.73 -8.59
C THR A 81 -14.54 -6.04 -7.86
N THR A 82 -14.42 -5.97 -6.54
CA THR A 82 -14.81 -7.11 -5.73
C THR A 82 -16.25 -7.37 -6.11
N SER A 83 -16.50 -8.52 -6.73
CA SER A 83 -17.86 -8.98 -7.00
C SER A 83 -18.58 -8.94 -5.67
N ARG A 84 -19.46 -7.95 -5.49
CA ARG A 84 -20.27 -7.79 -4.29
C ARG A 84 -21.21 -8.99 -4.28
N LYS A 85 -20.72 -10.12 -3.75
CA LYS A 85 -21.55 -11.23 -3.30
C LYS A 85 -22.60 -10.55 -2.45
N LYS A 86 -23.84 -10.53 -2.93
CA LYS A 86 -24.97 -9.98 -2.19
C LYS A 86 -25.15 -10.92 -1.00
N VAL A 87 -24.38 -10.69 0.06
CA VAL A 87 -24.75 -11.14 1.40
C VAL A 87 -26.07 -10.43 1.64
N LEU A 88 -27.18 -11.16 1.48
CA LEU A 88 -28.48 -10.65 1.81
C LEU A 88 -28.38 -10.15 3.26
N GLN A 89 -28.72 -8.88 3.47
CA GLN A 89 -28.87 -8.33 4.81
C GLN A 89 -30.11 -8.96 5.47
N LYS A 90 -30.02 -10.24 5.85
CA LYS A 90 -30.85 -10.74 6.94
C LYS A 90 -30.37 -9.99 8.18
N LYS A 91 -31.16 -8.99 8.57
CA LYS A 91 -31.02 -8.29 9.85
C LYS A 91 -31.24 -9.30 10.98
N THR A 92 -30.17 -9.94 11.41
CA THR A 92 -30.15 -10.72 12.64
C THR A 92 -29.16 -10.04 13.58
N LYS A 93 -29.70 -9.46 14.66
CA LYS A 93 -28.95 -8.84 15.76
C LYS A 93 -27.85 -9.81 16.24
N CYS A 94 -26.58 -9.49 16.00
CA CYS A 94 -25.48 -10.40 16.30
C CYS A 94 -25.41 -10.70 17.80
N ARG A 95 -25.67 -11.96 18.16
CA ARG A 95 -25.24 -12.54 19.44
C ARG A 95 -23.76 -12.93 19.34
N LEU A 96 -22.89 -11.92 19.21
CA LEU A 96 -21.44 -12.10 19.30
C LEU A 96 -20.93 -11.50 20.62
N ALA A 97 -21.57 -11.96 21.70
CA ALA A 97 -21.14 -11.75 23.09
C ALA A 97 -20.98 -13.10 23.84
N ASP A 98 -21.25 -14.23 23.16
CA ASP A 98 -21.30 -15.56 23.78
C ASP A 98 -19.93 -16.29 23.75
N GLU A 99 -18.92 -15.78 23.03
CA GLU A 99 -17.58 -16.39 22.90
C GLU A 99 -16.47 -15.64 23.65
N LEU A 100 -16.83 -14.73 24.57
CA LEU A 100 -15.86 -13.99 25.41
C LEU A 100 -16.22 -14.01 26.91
N MET A 101 -16.99 -15.01 27.35
CA MET A 101 -17.60 -15.10 28.70
C MET A 101 -17.17 -16.31 29.54
N LEU A 102 -16.22 -17.14 29.07
CA LEU A 102 -15.80 -18.38 29.74
C LEU A 102 -14.38 -18.34 30.35
N LEU A 103 -13.81 -17.15 30.57
CA LEU A 103 -12.50 -16.98 31.22
C LEU A 103 -12.52 -16.00 32.42
N ASN A 104 -13.67 -15.78 33.05
CA ASN A 104 -13.80 -14.95 34.26
C ASN A 104 -14.91 -15.45 35.21
N SER A 105 -14.75 -16.64 35.79
CA SER A 105 -15.36 -17.06 37.08
C SER A 105 -14.83 -18.43 37.50
N SER A 106 -14.00 -18.47 38.54
CA SER A 106 -13.83 -19.70 39.33
C SER A 106 -15.10 -19.93 40.15
N GLU A 107 -15.51 -21.20 40.32
CA GLU A 107 -15.68 -21.86 41.62
C GLU A 107 -16.06 -23.36 41.46
N VAL A 108 -15.06 -24.23 41.72
CA VAL A 108 -15.06 -25.26 42.78
C VAL A 108 -16.05 -26.47 42.73
N LEU A 109 -15.44 -27.66 42.91
CA LEU A 109 -15.96 -29.05 42.99
C LEU A 109 -16.19 -29.77 41.63
N LYS A 110 -15.95 -31.09 41.44
CA LYS A 110 -15.24 -32.13 42.23
C LYS A 110 -14.89 -33.33 41.31
N GLY A 111 -13.67 -33.89 41.39
CA GLY A 111 -13.32 -35.15 40.70
C GLY A 111 -11.81 -35.33 40.48
N GLY A 112 -11.17 -36.28 41.17
CA GLY A 112 -9.71 -36.38 41.18
C GLY A 112 -9.12 -37.12 39.98
N THR A 113 -8.22 -36.45 39.25
CA THR A 113 -7.12 -37.11 38.52
C THR A 113 -5.89 -36.21 38.64
N LYS A 114 -4.90 -36.63 39.43
CA LYS A 114 -3.66 -35.87 39.64
C LYS A 114 -2.75 -36.00 38.42
N VAL A 115 -2.89 -35.10 37.46
CA VAL A 115 -1.89 -34.92 36.40
C VAL A 115 -0.88 -33.88 36.86
N ASN A 116 0.33 -34.31 37.22
CA ASN A 116 1.39 -33.42 37.68
C ASN A 116 2.13 -32.80 36.49
N VAL A 117 1.63 -31.68 35.97
CA VAL A 117 2.40 -30.79 35.09
C VAL A 117 2.85 -29.62 35.95
N SER A 118 4.15 -29.56 36.26
CA SER A 118 4.70 -28.57 37.20
C SER A 118 4.30 -27.14 36.83
N GLU A 119 3.75 -26.44 37.81
CA GLU A 119 3.31 -25.03 37.79
C GLU A 119 4.40 -24.06 37.27
N GLN A 120 5.67 -24.45 37.43
CA GLN A 120 6.86 -23.80 36.87
C GLN A 120 6.85 -23.69 35.33
N THR A 121 6.14 -24.57 34.63
CA THR A 121 6.17 -24.64 33.15
C THR A 121 5.38 -23.51 32.48
N MET A 122 4.19 -23.16 32.98
CA MET A 122 3.39 -22.08 32.38
C MET A 122 4.05 -20.71 32.52
N VAL A 123 4.60 -20.40 33.70
CA VAL A 123 5.32 -19.14 33.94
C VAL A 123 6.55 -19.01 33.04
N GLN A 124 7.19 -20.13 32.65
CA GLN A 124 8.29 -20.09 31.69
C GLN A 124 7.81 -19.82 30.25
N VAL A 125 6.66 -20.37 29.84
CA VAL A 125 6.06 -20.10 28.53
C VAL A 125 5.67 -18.62 28.39
N GLU A 126 5.05 -18.04 29.41
CA GLU A 126 4.69 -16.61 29.41
C GLU A 126 5.92 -15.70 29.29
N ARG A 127 6.99 -15.97 30.06
CA ARG A 127 8.25 -15.22 29.94
C ARG A 127 8.87 -15.34 28.55
N ASN A 128 8.84 -16.53 27.95
CA ASN A 128 9.38 -16.75 26.62
C ASN A 128 8.58 -15.95 25.57
N LEU A 129 7.24 -15.98 25.63
CA LEU A 129 6.37 -15.20 24.73
C LEU A 129 6.59 -13.68 24.86
N VAL A 130 6.76 -13.17 26.09
CA VAL A 130 7.05 -11.75 26.33
C VAL A 130 8.45 -11.39 25.80
N ALA A 131 9.44 -12.25 25.96
CA ALA A 131 10.78 -12.04 25.43
C ALA A 131 10.79 -12.03 23.89
N GLU A 132 10.10 -12.97 23.24
CA GLU A 132 9.92 -13.00 21.78
C GLU A 132 9.19 -11.75 21.27
N HIS A 133 8.12 -11.31 21.95
CA HIS A 133 7.38 -10.11 21.56
C HIS A 133 8.23 -8.84 21.66
N ASN A 134 8.97 -8.68 22.76
CA ASN A 134 9.90 -7.56 22.94
C ASN A 134 11.03 -7.58 21.90
N GLN A 135 11.60 -8.76 21.61
CA GLN A 135 12.64 -8.90 20.59
C GLN A 135 12.11 -8.56 19.19
N LEU A 136 10.88 -8.98 18.86
CA LEU A 136 10.24 -8.65 17.60
C LEU A 136 9.94 -7.15 17.48
N ALA A 137 9.53 -6.48 18.57
CA ALA A 137 9.36 -5.04 18.62
C ALA A 137 10.70 -4.31 18.37
N THR A 138 11.78 -4.67 19.06
CA THR A 138 13.10 -4.06 18.82
C THR A 138 13.61 -4.29 17.40
N ASN A 139 13.35 -5.46 16.81
CA ASN A 139 13.74 -5.75 15.44
C ASN A 139 12.93 -4.91 14.42
N LYS A 140 11.65 -4.65 14.70
CA LYS A 140 10.81 -3.77 13.90
C LYS A 140 11.32 -2.33 13.95
N ASP A 141 11.59 -1.80 15.15
CA ASP A 141 12.01 -0.42 15.34
C ASP A 141 13.38 -0.15 14.68
N ASN A 142 14.31 -1.11 14.79
CA ASN A 142 15.59 -1.06 14.07
C ASN A 142 15.41 -1.03 12.54
N LEU A 143 14.51 -1.86 12.01
CA LEU A 143 14.24 -1.91 10.56
C LEU A 143 13.52 -0.65 10.05
N GLU A 144 12.64 -0.05 10.86
CA GLU A 144 12.02 1.25 10.55
C GLU A 144 13.09 2.36 10.51
N ALA A 145 14.04 2.38 11.45
CA ALA A 145 15.17 3.32 11.44
C ALA A 145 16.10 3.12 10.21
N GLU A 146 16.41 1.87 9.82
CA GLU A 146 17.17 1.60 8.59
C GLU A 146 16.43 2.08 7.33
N LEU A 147 15.11 1.92 7.28
CA LEU A 147 14.28 2.42 6.18
C LEU A 147 14.24 3.96 6.14
N GLU A 148 14.16 4.64 7.28
CA GLU A 148 14.26 6.10 7.33
C GLU A 148 15.61 6.61 6.81
N LEU A 149 16.72 5.97 7.21
CA LEU A 149 18.06 6.30 6.73
C LEU A 149 18.18 6.09 5.20
N LEU A 150 17.70 4.95 4.68
CA LEU A 150 17.71 4.66 3.24
C LEU A 150 16.85 5.65 2.44
N ASN A 151 15.69 6.05 2.95
CA ASN A 151 14.86 7.07 2.31
C ASN A 151 15.55 8.45 2.30
N GLY A 152 16.28 8.81 3.36
CA GLY A 152 17.12 10.01 3.39
C GLY A 152 18.21 9.98 2.32
N ILE A 153 18.95 8.87 2.20
CA ILE A 153 19.99 8.68 1.17
C ILE A 153 19.39 8.73 -0.25
N LEU A 154 18.23 8.11 -0.47
CA LEU A 154 17.53 8.19 -1.75
C LEU A 154 17.12 9.63 -2.08
N SER A 155 16.62 10.40 -1.11
CA SER A 155 16.27 11.81 -1.31
C SER A 155 17.48 12.67 -1.67
N LEU A 156 18.64 12.47 -1.03
CA LEU A 156 19.87 13.18 -1.38
C LEU A 156 20.30 12.86 -2.81
N ARG A 157 20.25 11.58 -3.19
CA ARG A 157 20.62 11.14 -4.55
C ARG A 157 19.63 11.58 -5.62
N GLU A 158 18.34 11.71 -5.30
CA GLU A 158 17.35 12.32 -6.19
C GLU A 158 17.62 13.82 -6.40
N LEU A 159 18.12 14.54 -5.39
CA LEU A 159 18.56 15.93 -5.51
C LEU A 159 19.85 16.07 -6.34
N GLU A 160 20.89 15.27 -6.09
CA GLU A 160 22.11 15.26 -6.91
C GLU A 160 21.79 14.94 -8.38
N LEU A 161 20.95 13.92 -8.65
CA LEU A 161 20.52 13.58 -10.01
C LEU A 161 19.61 14.65 -10.62
N PHE A 162 18.95 15.49 -9.81
CA PHE A 162 18.20 16.65 -10.28
C PHE A 162 19.18 17.76 -10.68
N GLU A 163 20.11 18.15 -9.82
CA GLU A 163 21.15 19.15 -10.11
C GLU A 163 22.00 18.76 -11.34
N MET A 164 22.42 17.50 -11.46
CA MET A 164 23.18 17.01 -12.62
C MET A 164 22.38 17.00 -13.93
N LYS A 165 21.04 16.97 -13.87
CA LYS A 165 20.15 16.85 -15.05
C LYS A 165 19.52 18.17 -15.45
N TYR A 166 19.35 19.06 -14.49
CA TYR A 166 18.80 20.41 -14.62
C TYR A 166 19.86 21.37 -14.07
N GLY A 167 21.05 21.34 -14.68
CA GLY A 167 22.23 22.09 -14.26
C GLY A 167 21.93 23.56 -13.97
N LEU A 168 22.79 24.19 -13.18
CA LEU A 168 22.71 25.57 -12.69
C LEU A 168 22.80 26.65 -13.80
N ASP A 169 21.95 26.54 -14.82
CA ASP A 169 21.68 27.54 -15.86
C ASP A 169 20.49 28.42 -15.41
N CYS A 170 20.53 28.88 -14.16
CA CYS A 170 19.56 29.79 -13.54
C CYS A 170 20.24 31.01 -12.87
N PHE A 171 21.40 31.37 -13.42
CA PHE A 171 22.06 32.68 -13.39
C PHE A 171 22.75 32.77 -14.78
N GLU A 172 22.78 33.89 -15.50
CA GLU A 172 22.64 35.29 -15.09
C GLU A 172 21.52 36.03 -15.86
N GLU A 173 20.99 37.11 -15.27
CA GLU A 173 20.19 38.12 -15.97
C GLU A 173 21.12 39.21 -16.53
N GLU A 174 20.99 39.53 -17.83
CA GLU A 174 21.28 40.86 -18.41
C GLU A 174 20.44 41.09 -19.69
#